data_AF-A0A2N6TWY0-F1
#
_entry.id   AF-A0A2N6TWY0-F1
#
_cell.length_a   1.000
_cell.length_b   1.000
_cell.length_c   1.000
_cell.angle_alpha   90.00
_cell.angle_beta   90.00
_cell.angle_gamma   90.00
#
_symmetry.space_group_name_H-M   'P 1'
#
loop_
_entity.id
_entity.type
_entity.pdbx_description
1 polymer ?
#
loop_
_entity_poly.entity_id
_entity_poly.type
_entity_poly.pdbx_seq_one_letter_code
_entity_poly.pdbx_strand_id
1 'polypeptide(L)'
;MQTSHTTSSTAATASLGRRIVAASWKPALFAVLMWLSAAAGAIPIPGTPVPITLQTFAVMLAGLMLPWRQAGSAVAAYLAAGAVGLPVFAGGTSTMALVGPSAGFLFGFLPGVIVIALLRGKANTSSASAAALTVGRYLLAALVGGVVVVYAFGFVIQSALTGVPIAAVALASMGFVAGDTIKAVVASLAAAGLSKLGR
;
A
#
# COMPACT_ATOMS: atom_id res chain seq x y z
N MET A 1 11.90 -31.91 -47.18
CA MET A 1 11.14 -30.68 -46.90
C MET A 1 10.51 -30.80 -45.51
N GLN A 2 11.25 -30.52 -44.42
CA GLN A 2 10.75 -30.30 -43.04
C GLN A 2 11.95 -30.26 -42.08
N THR A 3 12.25 -29.11 -41.47
CA THR A 3 12.94 -28.96 -40.15
C THR A 3 13.05 -27.47 -39.79
N SER A 4 12.01 -26.85 -39.24
CA SER A 4 12.11 -25.42 -38.81
C SER A 4 11.25 -25.00 -37.60
N HIS A 5 10.64 -25.92 -36.85
CA HIS A 5 9.62 -25.54 -35.85
C HIS A 5 10.01 -25.62 -34.37
N THR A 6 11.22 -26.04 -34.00
CA THR A 6 11.57 -26.32 -32.58
C THR A 6 12.38 -25.24 -31.86
N THR A 7 12.97 -24.26 -32.54
CA THR A 7 13.85 -23.25 -31.90
C THR A 7 13.14 -21.97 -31.45
N SER A 8 11.95 -21.66 -31.95
CA SER A 8 11.23 -20.41 -31.63
C SER A 8 10.55 -20.39 -30.26
N SER A 9 10.10 -21.55 -29.77
CA SER A 9 9.33 -21.68 -28.51
C SER A 9 10.17 -21.43 -27.25
N THR A 10 11.41 -21.93 -27.23
CA THR A 10 12.33 -21.79 -26.08
C THR A 10 12.83 -20.35 -25.91
N ALA A 11 13.11 -19.65 -27.02
CA ALA A 11 13.54 -18.25 -27.00
C ALA A 11 12.40 -17.29 -26.57
N ALA A 12 11.16 -17.56 -27.01
CA ALA A 12 9.99 -16.81 -26.57
C ALA A 12 9.76 -16.93 -25.05
N THR A 13 9.90 -18.15 -24.51
CA THR A 13 9.74 -18.44 -23.08
C THR A 13 10.83 -17.77 -22.22
N ALA A 14 12.09 -17.81 -22.67
CA ALA A 14 13.20 -17.12 -22.01
C ALA A 14 13.06 -15.58 -22.01
N SER A 15 12.44 -15.00 -23.05
CA SER A 15 12.16 -13.57 -23.16
C SER A 15 11.00 -13.11 -22.27
N LEU A 16 9.98 -13.96 -22.10
CA LEU A 16 8.81 -13.69 -21.27
C LEU A 16 9.17 -13.74 -19.78
N GLY A 17 9.93 -14.75 -19.34
CA GLY A 17 10.39 -14.86 -17.96
C GLY A 17 11.21 -13.64 -17.53
N ARG A 18 12.11 -13.16 -18.41
CA ARG A 18 12.92 -11.95 -18.15
C ARG A 18 12.06 -10.69 -18.01
N ARG A 19 10.99 -10.57 -18.80
CA ARG A 19 10.03 -9.46 -18.71
C ARG A 19 9.16 -9.54 -17.45
N ILE A 20 8.74 -10.73 -17.03
CA ILE A 20 7.97 -10.94 -15.80
C ILE A 20 8.80 -10.57 -14.57
N VAL A 21 10.05 -11.05 -14.50
CA VAL A 21 10.98 -10.71 -13.41
C VAL A 21 11.25 -9.21 -13.38
N ALA A 22 11.53 -8.60 -14.53
CA ALA A 22 11.74 -7.16 -14.64
C ALA A 22 10.50 -6.32 -14.29
N ALA A 23 9.29 -6.84 -14.49
CA ALA A 23 8.05 -6.17 -14.13
C ALA A 23 7.66 -6.35 -12.65
N SER A 24 8.11 -7.44 -12.01
CA SER A 24 7.63 -7.86 -10.68
C SER A 24 8.54 -7.48 -9.51
N TRP A 25 9.80 -7.12 -9.77
CA TRP A 25 10.73 -6.78 -8.67
C TRP A 25 10.27 -5.57 -7.84
N LYS A 26 9.75 -4.51 -8.48
CA LYS A 26 9.27 -3.33 -7.74
C LYS A 26 8.05 -3.65 -6.86
N PRO A 27 6.98 -4.29 -7.39
CA PRO A 27 5.90 -4.76 -6.53
C PRO A 27 6.35 -5.66 -5.38
N ALA A 28 7.26 -6.60 -5.64
CA ALA A 28 7.78 -7.50 -4.62
C ALA A 28 8.52 -6.74 -3.51
N LEU A 29 9.37 -5.78 -3.86
CA LEU A 29 10.06 -4.94 -2.86
C LEU A 29 9.08 -4.15 -2.00
N PHE A 30 8.02 -3.60 -2.59
CA PHE A 30 6.99 -2.88 -1.82
C PHE A 30 6.14 -3.81 -0.94
N ALA A 31 5.87 -5.04 -1.39
CA ALA A 31 5.24 -6.06 -0.55
C ALA A 31 6.12 -6.42 0.66
N VAL A 32 7.43 -6.58 0.45
CA VAL A 32 8.39 -6.77 1.55
C VAL A 32 8.45 -5.54 2.45
N LEU A 33 8.44 -4.33 1.90
CA LEU A 33 8.43 -3.10 2.70
C LEU A 33 7.17 -3.00 3.58
N MET A 34 6.00 -3.40 3.07
CA MET A 34 4.77 -3.46 3.87
C MET A 34 4.91 -4.46 5.02
N TRP A 35 5.49 -5.64 4.79
CA TRP A 35 5.78 -6.61 5.84
C TRP A 35 6.76 -6.05 6.89
N LEU A 36 7.90 -5.50 6.47
CA LEU A 36 8.88 -4.91 7.38
C LEU A 36 8.27 -3.77 8.20
N SER A 37 7.39 -2.97 7.59
CA SER A 37 6.67 -1.89 8.28
C SER A 37 5.63 -2.41 9.27
N ALA A 38 5.07 -3.60 9.03
CA ALA A 38 4.22 -4.31 10.00
C ALA A 38 5.05 -4.87 11.17
N ALA A 39 6.27 -5.35 10.89
CA ALA A 39 7.18 -5.95 11.86
C ALA A 39 7.94 -4.91 12.71
N ALA A 40 8.07 -3.67 12.23
CA ALA A 40 8.79 -2.58 12.90
C ALA A 40 8.20 -2.16 14.26
N GLY A 41 7.01 -2.66 14.61
CA GLY A 41 6.35 -2.39 15.88
C GLY A 41 4.91 -1.96 15.70
N ALA A 42 4.11 -2.21 16.74
CA ALA A 42 2.70 -1.87 16.79
C ALA A 42 2.43 -1.18 18.13
N ILE A 43 1.78 -0.02 18.09
CA ILE A 43 1.42 0.73 19.30
C ILE A 43 -0.07 0.49 19.56
N PRO A 44 -0.45 -0.26 20.61
CA PRO A 44 -1.85 -0.45 20.95
C PRO A 44 -2.50 0.87 21.33
N ILE A 45 -3.72 1.13 20.83
CA ILE A 45 -4.53 2.25 21.30
C ILE A 45 -5.56 1.73 22.30
N PRO A 46 -5.60 2.24 23.55
CA PRO A 46 -6.65 1.91 24.50
C PRO A 46 -8.05 2.10 23.91
N GLY A 47 -8.92 1.10 24.04
CA GLY A 47 -10.29 1.16 23.53
C GLY A 47 -10.47 0.74 22.07
N THR A 48 -9.42 0.33 21.36
CA THR A 48 -9.54 -0.28 20.03
C THR A 48 -8.75 -1.59 19.91
N PRO A 49 -9.25 -2.59 19.16
CA PRO A 49 -8.50 -3.82 18.90
C PRO A 49 -7.42 -3.66 17.81
N VAL A 50 -7.30 -2.48 17.21
CA VAL A 50 -6.42 -2.20 16.07
C VAL A 50 -5.23 -1.37 16.54
N PRO A 51 -3.98 -1.80 16.33
CA PRO A 51 -2.82 -1.01 16.72
C PRO A 51 -2.42 0.01 15.64
N ILE A 52 -1.70 1.06 16.03
CA ILE A 52 -0.98 1.94 15.10
C ILE A 52 0.23 1.18 14.56
N THR A 53 0.42 1.18 13.24
CA THR A 53 1.60 0.60 12.57
C THR A 53 2.16 1.50 11.48
N LEU A 54 3.31 1.13 10.90
CA LEU A 54 3.88 1.79 9.72
C LEU A 54 3.38 1.20 8.39
N GLN A 55 2.47 0.23 8.39
CA GLN A 55 1.98 -0.39 7.15
C GLN A 55 1.31 0.62 6.22
N THR A 56 0.47 1.51 6.77
CA THR A 56 -0.21 2.56 6.00
C THR A 56 0.77 3.50 5.30
N PHE A 57 1.93 3.78 5.93
CA PHE A 57 3.00 4.54 5.32
C PHE A 57 3.61 3.84 4.10
N ALA A 58 3.91 2.54 4.19
CA ALA A 58 4.43 1.76 3.08
C ALA A 58 3.43 1.68 1.91
N VAL A 59 2.14 1.57 2.21
CA VAL A 59 1.05 1.62 1.21
C VAL A 59 1.00 2.99 0.53
N MET A 60 1.09 4.09 1.28
CA MET A 60 1.16 5.44 0.71
C MET A 60 2.36 5.61 -0.22
N LEU A 61 3.55 5.16 0.19
CA LEU A 61 4.74 5.19 -0.67
C LEU A 61 4.56 4.35 -1.95
N ALA A 62 3.99 3.13 -1.84
CA ALA A 62 3.72 2.29 -3.00
C ALA A 62 2.82 3.01 -4.02
N GLY A 63 1.74 3.63 -3.52
CA GLY A 63 0.81 4.41 -4.33
C GLY A 63 1.45 5.65 -4.95
N LEU A 64 2.37 6.32 -4.24
CA LEU A 64 3.06 7.51 -4.75
C LEU A 64 4.22 7.20 -5.72
N MET A 65 4.77 5.98 -5.69
CA MET A 65 5.99 5.63 -6.44
C MET A 65 5.75 4.65 -7.59
N LEU A 66 4.74 3.78 -7.53
CA LEU A 66 4.47 2.75 -8.54
C LEU A 66 3.22 3.04 -9.38
N PRO A 67 3.20 2.75 -10.69
CA PRO A 67 1.96 2.80 -11.47
C PRO A 67 0.85 1.95 -10.80
N TRP A 68 -0.41 2.34 -10.95
CA TRP A 68 -1.54 1.73 -10.22
C TRP A 68 -1.58 0.20 -10.31
N ARG A 69 -1.23 -0.39 -11.47
CA ARG A 69 -1.16 -1.85 -11.64
C ARG A 69 -0.07 -2.49 -10.77
N GLN A 70 1.11 -1.88 -10.71
CA GLN A 70 2.23 -2.34 -9.90
C GLN A 70 1.99 -2.13 -8.40
N ALA A 71 1.40 -0.98 -8.04
CA ALA A 71 1.06 -0.67 -6.66
C ALA A 71 -0.03 -1.64 -6.14
N GLY A 72 -1.08 -1.85 -6.93
CA GLY A 72 -2.11 -2.84 -6.64
C GLY A 72 -1.57 -4.26 -6.55
N SER A 73 -0.66 -4.67 -7.45
CA SER A 73 -0.04 -5.99 -7.35
C SER A 73 0.85 -6.16 -6.12
N ALA A 74 1.49 -5.09 -5.64
CA ALA A 74 2.28 -5.13 -4.40
C ALA A 74 1.38 -5.43 -3.20
N VAL A 75 0.26 -4.71 -3.08
CA VAL A 75 -0.71 -4.93 -2.00
C VAL A 75 -1.38 -6.29 -2.13
N ALA A 76 -1.75 -6.71 -3.34
CA ALA A 76 -2.32 -8.04 -3.57
C ALA A 76 -1.35 -9.16 -3.17
N ALA A 77 -0.06 -9.04 -3.50
CA ALA A 77 0.97 -9.99 -3.08
C ALA A 77 1.14 -10.02 -1.56
N TYR A 78 1.12 -8.84 -0.92
CA TYR A 78 1.18 -8.73 0.55
C TYR A 78 -0.02 -9.41 1.23
N LEU A 79 -1.24 -9.18 0.74
CA LEU A 79 -2.45 -9.82 1.24
C LEU A 79 -2.45 -11.34 0.99
N ALA A 80 -2.03 -11.76 -0.21
CA ALA A 80 -1.92 -13.17 -0.57
C ALA A 80 -0.93 -13.91 0.34
N ALA A 81 0.22 -13.30 0.66
CA ALA A 81 1.19 -13.87 1.59
C ALA A 81 0.56 -14.16 2.96
N GLY A 82 -0.21 -13.22 3.50
CA GLY A 82 -0.94 -13.45 4.75
C GLY A 82 -2.07 -14.47 4.63
N ALA A 83 -2.76 -14.51 3.49
CA ALA A 83 -3.84 -15.46 3.22
C ALA A 83 -3.35 -16.91 3.12
N VAL A 84 -2.12 -17.15 2.65
CA VAL A 84 -1.50 -18.49 2.66
C VAL A 84 -0.85 -18.85 4.01
N GLY A 85 -1.01 -18.00 5.04
CA GLY A 85 -0.60 -18.28 6.41
C GLY A 85 0.72 -17.66 6.85
N LEU A 86 1.39 -16.86 6.02
CA LEU A 86 2.63 -16.20 6.44
C LEU A 86 2.34 -15.07 7.46
N PRO A 87 3.16 -14.92 8.52
CA PRO A 87 2.96 -13.94 9.59
C PRO A 87 3.41 -12.53 9.15
N VAL A 88 2.78 -11.99 8.11
CA VAL A 88 3.20 -10.74 7.45
C VAL A 88 2.47 -9.49 7.96
N PHE A 89 1.38 -9.66 8.70
CA PHE A 89 0.59 -8.54 9.24
C PHE A 89 1.09 -8.13 10.63
N ALA A 90 0.53 -7.01 11.13
CA ALA A 90 0.87 -6.44 12.42
C ALA A 90 0.82 -7.49 13.54
N GLY A 91 1.78 -7.43 14.46
CA GLY A 91 1.86 -8.40 15.57
C GLY A 91 2.21 -9.82 15.13
N GLY A 92 2.74 -10.02 13.92
CA GLY A 92 3.09 -11.35 13.39
C GLY A 92 1.86 -12.19 13.04
N THR A 93 0.73 -11.54 12.76
CA THR A 93 -0.52 -12.24 12.40
C THR A 93 -0.55 -12.61 10.92
N SER A 94 -1.39 -13.59 10.57
CA SER A 94 -1.57 -14.10 9.20
C SER A 94 -3.07 -14.13 8.82
N THR A 95 -3.64 -15.30 8.53
CA THR A 95 -5.04 -15.47 8.10
C THR A 95 -6.05 -14.89 9.07
N MET A 96 -5.77 -14.98 10.38
CA MET A 96 -6.65 -14.48 11.42
C MET A 96 -6.87 -12.96 11.35
N ALA A 97 -5.90 -12.19 10.84
CA ALA A 97 -6.07 -10.75 10.63
C ALA A 97 -7.00 -10.41 9.46
N LEU A 98 -7.22 -11.34 8.52
CA LEU A 98 -8.11 -11.16 7.38
C LEU A 98 -9.59 -11.44 7.71
N VAL A 99 -9.86 -12.00 8.88
CA VAL A 99 -11.21 -12.27 9.38
C VAL A 99 -11.52 -11.57 10.71
N GLY A 100 -10.55 -10.83 11.25
CA GLY A 100 -10.67 -10.08 12.50
C GLY A 100 -11.05 -8.61 12.32
N PRO A 101 -11.17 -7.84 13.43
CA PRO A 101 -11.58 -6.44 13.40
C PRO A 101 -10.71 -5.52 12.52
N SER A 102 -9.44 -5.86 12.30
CA SER A 102 -8.52 -5.11 11.45
C SER A 102 -8.62 -5.44 9.95
N ALA A 103 -9.39 -6.47 9.57
CA ALA A 103 -9.47 -6.98 8.19
C ALA A 103 -9.85 -5.88 7.20
N GLY A 104 -10.78 -4.99 7.59
CA GLY A 104 -11.22 -3.91 6.72
C GLY A 104 -10.12 -2.94 6.32
N PHE A 105 -9.16 -2.68 7.20
CA PHE A 105 -8.02 -1.81 6.89
C PHE A 105 -7.08 -2.50 5.91
N LEU A 106 -6.80 -3.80 6.10
CA LEU A 106 -5.99 -4.61 5.19
C LEU A 106 -6.61 -4.68 3.80
N PHE A 107 -7.91 -4.99 3.69
CA PHE A 107 -8.60 -4.99 2.42
C PHE A 107 -8.70 -3.59 1.81
N GLY A 108 -8.84 -2.55 2.64
CA GLY A 108 -8.84 -1.15 2.23
C GLY A 108 -7.52 -0.66 1.62
N PHE A 109 -6.39 -1.31 1.91
CA PHE A 109 -5.10 -0.96 1.29
C PHE A 109 -5.12 -1.12 -0.22
N LEU A 110 -5.87 -2.09 -0.76
CA LEU A 110 -5.89 -2.36 -2.21
C LEU A 110 -6.60 -1.24 -3.01
N PRO A 111 -7.87 -0.86 -2.72
CA PRO A 111 -8.47 0.29 -3.37
C PRO A 111 -7.74 1.59 -3.00
N GLY A 112 -7.26 1.72 -1.75
CA GLY A 112 -6.52 2.89 -1.29
C GLY A 112 -5.26 3.16 -2.11
N VAL A 113 -4.40 2.15 -2.31
CA VAL A 113 -3.16 2.30 -3.08
C VAL A 113 -3.42 2.64 -4.54
N ILE A 114 -4.48 2.07 -5.13
CA ILE A 114 -4.88 2.35 -6.51
C ILE A 114 -5.33 3.80 -6.63
N VAL A 115 -6.16 4.28 -5.70
CA VAL A 115 -6.60 5.69 -5.66
C VAL A 115 -5.41 6.63 -5.52
N ILE A 116 -4.46 6.37 -4.62
CA ILE A 116 -3.23 7.18 -4.49
C ILE A 116 -2.49 7.23 -5.83
N ALA A 117 -2.28 6.08 -6.48
CA ALA A 117 -1.52 5.99 -7.72
C ALA A 117 -2.20 6.66 -8.92
N LEU A 118 -3.54 6.71 -8.93
CA LEU A 118 -4.31 7.42 -9.94
C LEU A 118 -4.32 8.93 -9.71
N LEU A 119 -4.40 9.37 -8.44
CA LEU A 119 -4.48 10.79 -8.09
C LEU A 119 -3.14 11.53 -8.10
N ARG A 120 -2.02 10.85 -7.82
CA ARG A 120 -0.71 11.51 -7.63
C ARG A 120 -0.23 12.35 -8.82
N GLY A 121 -0.62 11.97 -10.05
CA GLY A 121 -0.11 12.56 -11.28
C GLY A 121 1.40 12.39 -11.51
N LYS A 122 1.97 13.20 -12.41
CA LYS A 122 3.42 13.22 -12.69
C LYS A 122 4.13 14.22 -11.79
N ALA A 123 5.30 13.84 -11.29
CA ALA A 123 6.18 14.72 -10.54
C ALA A 123 6.70 15.87 -11.41
N ASN A 124 6.66 17.09 -10.89
CA ASN A 124 7.34 18.24 -11.48
C ASN A 124 8.19 18.93 -10.42
N THR A 125 9.50 18.93 -10.61
CA THR A 125 10.47 19.47 -9.64
C THR A 125 11.45 20.43 -10.29
N SER A 126 11.05 21.08 -11.40
CA SER A 126 11.89 22.03 -12.14
C SER A 126 12.17 23.35 -11.39
N SER A 127 11.34 23.67 -10.40
CA SER A 127 11.44 24.85 -9.54
C SER A 127 10.93 24.52 -8.15
N ALA A 128 11.29 25.32 -7.15
CA ALA A 128 10.79 25.19 -5.78
C ALA A 128 9.26 25.21 -5.70
N SER A 129 8.61 26.11 -6.45
CA SER A 129 7.14 26.19 -6.52
C SER A 129 6.52 24.93 -7.13
N ALA A 130 7.08 24.43 -8.24
CA ALA A 130 6.62 23.19 -8.87
C ALA A 130 6.78 21.97 -7.94
N ALA A 131 7.90 21.92 -7.19
CA ALA A 131 8.14 20.88 -6.20
C ALA A 131 7.11 20.95 -5.05
N ALA A 132 6.79 22.15 -4.55
CA ALA A 132 5.76 22.34 -3.52
C ALA A 132 4.38 21.88 -4.02
N LEU A 133 4.00 22.21 -5.25
CA LEU A 133 2.76 21.73 -5.88
C LEU A 133 2.74 20.20 -6.07
N THR A 134 3.89 19.59 -6.35
CA THR A 134 4.01 18.12 -6.41
C THR A 134 3.79 17.49 -5.03
N VAL A 135 4.44 18.03 -3.99
CA VAL A 135 4.25 17.57 -2.61
C VAL A 135 2.79 17.72 -2.17
N GLY A 136 2.14 18.85 -2.46
CA GLY A 136 0.74 19.09 -2.12
C GLY A 136 -0.21 18.09 -2.80
N ARG A 137 0.01 17.80 -4.09
CA ARG A 137 -0.76 16.77 -4.83
C ARG A 137 -0.53 15.38 -4.28
N TYR A 138 0.71 15.04 -3.91
CA TYR A 138 1.04 13.76 -3.30
C TYR A 138 0.39 13.61 -1.92
N LEU A 139 0.39 14.68 -1.12
CA LEU A 139 -0.27 14.71 0.18
C LEU A 139 -1.78 14.50 0.03
N LEU A 140 -2.41 15.21 -0.90
CA LEU A 140 -3.83 15.01 -1.19
C LEU A 140 -4.12 13.56 -1.61
N ALA A 141 -3.33 12.99 -2.53
CA ALA A 141 -3.49 11.62 -2.98
C ALA A 141 -3.33 10.62 -1.81
N ALA A 142 -2.31 10.81 -0.96
CA ALA A 142 -2.03 9.98 0.22
C ALA A 142 -3.14 10.08 1.28
N LEU A 143 -3.70 11.26 1.53
CA LEU A 143 -4.82 11.43 2.46
C LEU A 143 -6.09 10.79 1.92
N VAL A 144 -6.42 11.02 0.64
CA VAL A 144 -7.63 10.45 0.03
C VAL A 144 -7.57 8.93 0.01
N GLY A 145 -6.52 8.34 -0.59
CA GLY A 145 -6.48 6.89 -0.73
C GLY A 145 -5.92 6.17 0.49
N GLY A 146 -4.94 6.74 1.20
CA GLY A 146 -4.28 6.10 2.34
C GLY A 146 -4.97 6.32 3.69
N VAL A 147 -5.87 7.31 3.80
CA VAL A 147 -6.65 7.57 5.02
C VAL A 147 -8.13 7.39 4.74
N VAL A 148 -8.74 8.22 3.88
CA VAL A 148 -10.20 8.23 3.68
C VAL A 148 -10.71 6.89 3.14
N VAL A 149 -10.11 6.39 2.05
CA VAL A 149 -10.52 5.10 1.46
C VAL A 149 -10.22 3.94 2.41
N VAL A 150 -9.03 3.88 3.00
CA VAL A 150 -8.67 2.81 3.94
C VAL A 150 -9.63 2.77 5.14
N TYR A 151 -9.97 3.93 5.70
CA TYR A 151 -10.88 4.03 6.85
C TYR A 151 -12.33 3.71 6.46
N ALA A 152 -12.76 4.05 5.25
CA ALA A 152 -14.09 3.66 4.78
C ALA A 152 -14.28 2.13 4.82
N PHE A 153 -13.30 1.37 4.34
CA PHE A 153 -13.33 -0.09 4.42
C PHE A 153 -13.09 -0.61 5.85
N GLY A 154 -12.13 -0.02 6.56
CA GLY A 154 -11.79 -0.34 7.95
C GLY A 154 -12.98 -0.24 8.88
N PHE A 155 -13.67 0.90 8.87
CA PHE A 155 -14.77 1.19 9.79
C PHE A 155 -16.00 0.36 9.50
N VAL A 156 -16.36 0.18 8.21
CA VAL A 156 -17.51 -0.63 7.81
C VAL A 156 -17.33 -2.08 8.24
N ILE A 157 -16.18 -2.68 7.93
CA ILE A 157 -15.92 -4.09 8.25
C ILE A 157 -15.73 -4.29 9.76
N GLN A 158 -15.00 -3.39 10.44
CA GLN A 158 -14.84 -3.47 11.89
C GLN A 158 -16.19 -3.35 12.60
N SER A 159 -17.04 -2.41 12.20
CA SER A 159 -18.39 -2.25 12.78
C SER A 159 -19.24 -3.49 12.56
N ALA A 160 -19.22 -4.07 11.35
CA ALA A 160 -19.94 -5.29 11.04
C ALA A 160 -19.46 -6.51 11.85
N LEU A 161 -18.15 -6.66 12.09
CA LEU A 161 -17.58 -7.80 12.81
C LEU A 161 -17.70 -7.68 14.33
N THR A 162 -17.65 -6.46 14.88
CA THR A 162 -17.66 -6.23 16.34
C THR A 162 -19.04 -5.89 16.89
N GLY A 163 -19.99 -5.54 16.04
CA GLY A 163 -21.32 -5.03 16.44
C GLY A 163 -21.30 -3.61 17.00
N VAL A 164 -20.13 -2.96 17.07
CA VAL A 164 -19.98 -1.59 17.56
C VAL A 164 -20.48 -0.61 16.48
N PRO A 165 -21.28 0.41 16.82
CA PRO A 165 -21.75 1.40 15.85
C PRO A 165 -20.59 2.09 15.12
N ILE A 166 -20.74 2.30 13.80
CA ILE A 166 -19.68 2.89 12.96
C ILE A 166 -19.18 4.24 13.48
N ALA A 167 -20.05 5.05 14.09
CA ALA A 167 -19.69 6.32 14.70
C ALA A 167 -18.73 6.14 15.89
N ALA A 168 -18.95 5.12 16.73
CA ALA A 168 -18.07 4.81 17.85
C ALA A 168 -16.73 4.24 17.37
N VAL A 169 -16.73 3.41 16.31
CA VAL A 169 -15.50 2.96 15.65
C VAL A 169 -14.71 4.16 15.12
N ALA A 170 -15.36 5.06 14.38
CA ALA A 170 -14.73 6.25 13.82
C ALA A 170 -14.14 7.16 14.92
N LEU A 171 -14.87 7.39 16.01
CA LEU A 171 -14.40 8.20 17.13
C LEU A 171 -13.16 7.58 17.79
N ALA A 172 -13.18 6.28 18.06
CA ALA A 172 -12.03 5.59 18.63
C ALA A 172 -10.83 5.58 17.66
N SER A 173 -11.09 5.53 16.37
CA SER A 173 -10.09 5.61 15.31
C SER A 173 -9.48 7.00 15.10
N MET A 174 -9.99 8.06 15.74
CA MET A 174 -9.37 9.38 15.67
C MET A 174 -7.93 9.40 16.21
N GLY A 175 -7.58 8.46 17.10
CA GLY A 175 -6.20 8.26 17.55
C GLY A 175 -5.22 7.88 16.44
N PHE A 176 -5.69 7.29 15.34
CA PHE A 176 -4.86 6.94 14.18
C PHE A 176 -4.61 8.14 13.24
N VAL A 177 -5.56 9.09 13.16
CA VAL A 177 -5.58 10.16 12.15
C VAL A 177 -4.33 11.04 12.21
N ALA A 178 -3.91 11.43 13.42
CA ALA A 178 -2.72 12.26 13.59
C ALA A 178 -1.47 11.54 13.06
N GLY A 179 -1.31 10.26 13.42
CA GLY A 179 -0.20 9.43 12.95
C GLY A 179 -0.22 9.21 11.44
N ASP A 180 -1.39 8.94 10.86
CA ASP A 180 -1.52 8.74 9.42
C ASP A 180 -1.33 10.04 8.61
N THR A 181 -1.71 11.19 9.18
CA THR A 181 -1.42 12.50 8.58
C THR A 181 0.08 12.76 8.53
N ILE A 182 0.80 12.49 9.64
CA ILE A 182 2.27 12.60 9.68
C ILE A 182 2.90 11.67 8.63
N LYS A 183 2.45 10.40 8.57
CA LYS A 183 2.92 9.44 7.55
C LYS A 183 2.66 9.94 6.13
N ALA A 184 1.49 10.52 5.85
CA ALA A 184 1.15 11.04 4.53
C ALA A 184 2.07 12.21 4.13
N VAL A 185 2.38 13.12 5.07
CA VAL A 185 3.33 14.22 4.85
C VAL A 185 4.71 13.67 4.54
N VAL A 186 5.22 12.76 5.38
CA VAL A 186 6.55 12.15 5.20
C VAL A 186 6.64 11.39 3.88
N ALA A 187 5.62 10.58 3.54
CA ALA A 187 5.58 9.82 2.29
C ALA A 187 5.58 10.75 1.06
N SER A 188 4.85 11.85 1.13
CA SER A 188 4.76 12.85 0.05
C SER A 188 6.08 13.56 -0.19
N LEU A 189 6.74 13.99 0.90
CA LEU A 189 8.06 14.60 0.84
C LEU A 189 9.11 13.62 0.32
N ALA A 190 9.12 12.38 0.83
CA ALA A 190 10.06 11.34 0.40
C ALA A 190 9.90 10.98 -1.08
N ALA A 191 8.66 10.74 -1.54
CA ALA A 191 8.38 10.41 -2.94
C ALA A 191 8.72 11.56 -3.89
N ALA A 192 8.41 12.81 -3.50
CA ALA A 192 8.79 13.98 -4.29
C ALA A 192 10.30 14.19 -4.31
N GLY A 193 10.99 13.99 -3.18
CA GLY A 193 12.45 14.06 -3.09
C GLY A 193 13.15 13.03 -3.99
N LEU A 194 12.71 11.77 -3.94
CA LEU A 194 13.28 10.71 -4.76
C LEU A 194 13.06 10.95 -6.27
N SER A 195 11.93 11.58 -6.64
CA SER A 195 11.68 11.96 -8.04
C SER A 195 12.66 12.99 -8.60
N LYS A 196 13.41 13.70 -7.74
CA LYS A 196 14.50 14.60 -8.16
C LYS A 196 15.78 13.86 -8.51
N LEU A 197 16.07 12.73 -7.84
CA LEU A 197 17.31 11.97 -7.99
C LEU A 197 17.33 11.08 -9.23
N GLY A 198 16.16 10.76 -9.79
CA GLY A 198 16.01 9.96 -11.00
C GLY A 198 16.04 10.76 -12.31
N ARG A 199 16.45 12.04 -12.25
CA ARG A 199 16.78 12.87 -13.41
C ARG A 199 18.29 12.86 -13.61
#